data_AF-A0A3P9IWW1-F1
#
_entry.id   AF-A0A3P9IWW1-F1
#
_cell.length_a   1.000
_cell.length_b   1.000
_cell.length_c   1.000
_cell.angle_alpha   90.00
_cell.angle_beta   90.00
_cell.angle_gamma   90.00
#
_symmetry.space_group_name_H-M   'P 1'
#
loop_
_entity.id
_entity.type
_entity.pdbx_description
1 polymer ?
#
loop_
_entity_poly.entity_id
_entity_poly.type
_entity_poly.pdbx_seq_one_letter_code
_entity_poly.pdbx_strand_id
1 'polypeptide(L)'
;NSTSRIRRRENVLRVDGNSSSSVNNVTESQEDVANVIAKSSNEIPPQSCETHHQREKSTAKVKRKYHHDYIQFGFFWTGEEEDPKSHCVLCYETLANEAMKPAKLKRDLETKHKEYQGKPIENQENLIQLVKILVMANILFGGKAGDEINRIPLSNDTVQRRIKGMAESVEHQLVTRLRQSQFFSLQSDESIDLGNEANLLCFFLFCRSLPTNTTGEAIFHSLNDFIGKNNWDWSRCVGICTDGATAMTGKQKGLVMHIRAVASSAAATHCCIHREQLAVKKMPQCLKSVLDESVKIVNKIKAKPLNSHPFKSMCEEMGSEHTKLLFHPEVCWLSRGKVLTRLFELRDEVMLFPHHSDELYDRMHDFQWLAKLPYLADIFSTLNTLNVALQGKTVTIFNVQDKIKATRLKMELWRGRLNRREFDSFPTLADFLLAAGEDVDGSTVASFKQHLQDLHSQLGIYFPELDASFDWIRNPFGDKTHIEQFTFKLSPREVDSLVDIASDGTLKTTFREKGLTDFWLHIQPEHPELADSALKLLMPFPTTYNCEVGFSTLVGLKTKQHNRISVDYDMRLKLSSLEPDIASLQAQKKQHFPLRWH
;
A
#
# COMPACT_ATOMS: atom_id res chain seq x y z
N ASN A 1 38.33 11.89 10.72
CA ASN A 1 39.18 11.07 9.84
C ASN A 1 38.34 10.12 9.03
N SER A 2 38.38 10.34 7.71
CA SER A 2 38.11 9.37 6.61
C SER A 2 36.78 8.61 6.60
N THR A 3 35.80 9.27 5.98
CA THR A 3 34.83 8.71 5.02
C THR A 3 35.15 7.33 4.43
N SER A 4 34.16 6.43 4.40
CA SER A 4 33.93 5.61 3.21
C SER A 4 32.43 5.39 2.96
N ARG A 5 32.06 5.66 1.71
CA ARG A 5 30.75 5.57 1.08
C ARG A 5 30.08 4.22 1.33
N ILE A 6 28.96 4.19 2.05
CA ILE A 6 28.03 3.06 1.98
C ILE A 6 27.03 3.37 0.86
N ARG A 7 27.11 2.59 -0.22
CA ARG A 7 26.15 2.59 -1.33
C ARG A 7 24.74 2.37 -0.75
N ARG A 8 23.86 3.36 -0.89
CA ARG A 8 22.41 3.20 -0.71
C ARG A 8 21.93 2.22 -1.79
N ARG A 9 21.52 1.01 -1.39
CA ARG A 9 20.81 0.06 -2.25
C ARG A 9 19.38 -0.08 -1.74
N GLU A 10 18.47 0.30 -2.63
CA GLU A 10 17.12 -0.23 -2.83
C GLU A 10 16.13 -0.17 -1.66
N ASN A 11 15.28 0.87 -1.64
CA ASN A 11 13.96 0.81 -0.99
C ASN A 11 12.94 0.37 -2.06
N VAL A 12 12.74 -0.93 -2.26
CA VAL A 12 11.68 -1.45 -3.13
C VAL A 12 10.88 -2.51 -2.36
N LEU A 13 9.78 -2.08 -1.73
CA LEU A 13 8.76 -2.97 -1.21
C LEU A 13 7.95 -3.53 -2.38
N ARG A 14 8.04 -4.84 -2.61
CA ARG A 14 6.97 -5.60 -3.27
C ARG A 14 5.92 -5.88 -2.20
N VAL A 15 4.79 -5.19 -2.28
CA VAL A 15 3.56 -5.65 -1.63
C VAL A 15 2.98 -6.71 -2.56
N ASP A 16 3.22 -7.99 -2.26
CA ASP A 16 2.46 -9.07 -2.86
C ASP A 16 1.01 -8.92 -2.36
N GLY A 17 0.12 -8.57 -3.28
CA GLY A 17 -1.32 -8.53 -3.04
C GLY A 17 -1.84 -9.93 -2.82
N ASN A 18 -2.01 -10.33 -1.56
CA ASN A 18 -2.98 -11.33 -1.15
C ASN A 18 -3.26 -11.17 0.36
N SER A 19 -4.16 -10.27 0.68
CA SER A 19 -4.86 -10.26 1.97
C SER A 19 -6.21 -9.57 1.77
N SER A 20 -7.19 -10.37 1.38
CA SER A 20 -8.61 -10.07 1.52
C SER A 20 -8.97 -10.05 3.00
N SER A 21 -9.31 -8.88 3.54
CA SER A 21 -10.30 -8.78 4.62
C SER A 21 -10.72 -7.32 4.88
N SER A 22 -11.99 -7.08 4.50
CA SER A 22 -13.02 -6.30 5.23
C SER A 22 -12.85 -4.80 5.46
N VAL A 23 -13.61 -4.01 4.67
CA VAL A 23 -14.37 -2.85 5.15
C VAL A 23 -15.81 -2.93 4.59
N ASN A 24 -16.70 -3.39 5.47
CA ASN A 24 -18.13 -3.08 5.70
C ASN A 24 -19.14 -2.80 4.57
N ASN A 25 -20.17 -3.66 4.57
CA ASN A 25 -21.62 -3.41 4.50
C ASN A 25 -22.09 -1.96 4.32
N VAL A 26 -22.80 -1.69 3.22
CA VAL A 26 -24.20 -1.23 3.16
C VAL A 26 -24.73 -1.60 1.76
N THR A 27 -25.75 -2.44 1.67
CA THR A 27 -26.94 -2.23 0.82
C THR A 27 -27.91 -3.40 0.96
N GLU A 28 -29.12 -3.05 1.35
CA GLU A 28 -30.32 -3.88 1.32
C GLU A 28 -30.69 -4.33 -0.11
N SER A 29 -31.45 -5.42 -0.13
CA SER A 29 -32.44 -5.80 -1.14
C SER A 29 -31.96 -6.22 -2.53
N GLN A 30 -31.86 -7.54 -2.73
CA GLN A 30 -32.27 -8.22 -3.97
C GLN A 30 -32.29 -9.76 -3.75
N GLU A 31 -33.08 -10.21 -2.78
CA GLU A 31 -33.67 -11.55 -2.81
C GLU A 31 -35.06 -11.38 -3.44
N ASP A 32 -35.26 -11.88 -4.67
CA ASP A 32 -36.55 -12.32 -5.24
C ASP A 32 -36.51 -12.45 -6.77
N VAL A 33 -35.75 -13.39 -7.36
CA VAL A 33 -36.04 -13.89 -8.74
C VAL A 33 -35.54 -15.34 -8.99
N ALA A 34 -35.52 -16.22 -7.98
CA ALA A 34 -35.07 -17.61 -8.16
C ALA A 34 -36.09 -18.68 -7.76
N ASN A 35 -37.37 -18.31 -7.59
CA ASN A 35 -38.42 -19.22 -7.12
C ASN A 35 -39.73 -19.12 -7.93
N VAL A 36 -39.65 -19.20 -9.26
CA VAL A 36 -40.81 -19.59 -10.07
C VAL A 36 -40.30 -20.42 -11.25
N ILE A 37 -40.91 -21.59 -11.48
CA ILE A 37 -40.65 -22.59 -12.54
C ILE A 37 -39.66 -23.72 -12.15
N ALA A 38 -40.08 -24.56 -11.20
CA ALA A 38 -39.66 -25.96 -11.12
C ALA A 38 -40.72 -26.81 -10.40
N LYS A 39 -41.89 -27.02 -11.04
CA LYS A 39 -42.87 -28.06 -10.67
C LYS A 39 -43.67 -28.50 -11.90
N SER A 40 -43.22 -29.59 -12.53
CA SER A 40 -43.96 -30.57 -13.35
C SER A 40 -42.93 -31.22 -14.30
N SER A 41 -42.72 -32.52 -14.42
CA SER A 41 -43.30 -33.73 -13.85
C SER A 41 -42.29 -34.85 -14.13
N ASN A 42 -42.32 -35.87 -13.29
CA ASN A 42 -41.72 -37.18 -13.55
C ASN A 42 -42.19 -37.76 -14.89
N GLU A 43 -41.33 -38.48 -15.63
CA GLU A 43 -41.41 -39.93 -15.82
C GLU A 43 -40.26 -40.49 -16.69
N ILE A 44 -40.04 -41.79 -16.51
CA ILE A 44 -38.92 -42.74 -16.75
C ILE A 44 -39.34 -43.66 -17.95
N PRO A 45 -38.52 -44.48 -18.65
CA PRO A 45 -37.11 -44.43 -19.10
C PRO A 45 -36.92 -45.16 -20.50
N PRO A 46 -35.90 -46.01 -20.82
CA PRO A 46 -35.24 -46.05 -22.14
C PRO A 46 -35.61 -47.27 -23.02
N GLN A 47 -35.27 -47.23 -24.32
CA GLN A 47 -35.13 -48.42 -25.21
C GLN A 47 -34.43 -47.95 -26.50
N SER A 48 -33.20 -48.39 -26.80
CA SER A 48 -32.75 -49.67 -27.39
C SER A 48 -32.41 -49.52 -28.88
N CYS A 49 -31.12 -49.78 -29.16
CA CYS A 49 -30.47 -50.36 -30.34
C CYS A 49 -31.13 -50.44 -31.74
N GLU A 50 -30.20 -50.34 -32.71
CA GLU A 50 -30.15 -50.96 -34.05
C GLU A 50 -30.49 -50.12 -35.30
N THR A 51 -29.39 -49.65 -35.91
CA THR A 51 -29.01 -49.62 -37.34
C THR A 51 -30.06 -49.89 -38.44
N HIS A 52 -30.18 -48.97 -39.42
CA HIS A 52 -29.69 -49.15 -40.80
C HIS A 52 -29.85 -47.86 -41.65
N HIS A 53 -28.91 -47.66 -42.58
CA HIS A 53 -28.82 -46.56 -43.55
C HIS A 53 -30.04 -46.42 -44.50
N GLN A 54 -30.46 -45.19 -44.85
CA GLN A 54 -30.04 -44.47 -46.06
C GLN A 54 -30.65 -43.05 -46.14
N ARG A 55 -29.91 -42.17 -46.82
CA ARG A 55 -30.05 -40.70 -46.93
C ARG A 55 -31.32 -40.23 -47.66
N GLU A 56 -31.86 -39.12 -47.19
CA GLU A 56 -32.19 -37.96 -48.04
C GLU A 56 -31.60 -36.67 -47.45
N LYS A 57 -30.95 -35.87 -48.29
CA LYS A 57 -30.30 -34.61 -47.93
C LYS A 57 -31.30 -33.45 -48.07
N SER A 58 -31.56 -32.73 -46.98
CA SER A 58 -31.94 -31.31 -47.01
C SER A 58 -31.02 -30.54 -46.07
N THR A 59 -29.96 -29.89 -46.59
CA THR A 59 -29.08 -29.05 -45.77
C THR A 59 -29.73 -27.69 -45.54
N ALA A 60 -30.56 -27.56 -44.50
CA ALA A 60 -30.82 -26.25 -43.90
C ALA A 60 -29.49 -25.70 -43.36
N LYS A 61 -29.12 -24.46 -43.76
CA LYS A 61 -27.90 -23.81 -43.24
C LYS A 61 -28.06 -23.60 -41.73
N VAL A 62 -27.36 -24.40 -40.94
CA VAL A 62 -27.29 -24.23 -39.48
C VAL A 62 -26.64 -22.88 -39.18
N LYS A 63 -27.42 -21.90 -38.71
CA LYS A 63 -26.92 -20.63 -38.18
C LYS A 63 -26.34 -20.87 -36.80
N ARG A 64 -25.08 -20.49 -36.60
CA ARG A 64 -24.38 -20.61 -35.32
C ARG A 64 -24.73 -19.43 -34.43
N LYS A 65 -25.12 -19.71 -33.18
CA LYS A 65 -25.24 -18.70 -32.13
C LYS A 65 -23.86 -18.23 -31.68
N TYR A 66 -23.76 -17.00 -31.20
CA TYR A 66 -22.52 -16.48 -30.64
C TYR A 66 -22.33 -17.02 -29.22
N HIS A 67 -21.10 -17.43 -28.88
CA HIS A 67 -20.74 -17.85 -27.52
C HIS A 67 -19.88 -16.77 -26.87
N HIS A 68 -20.14 -16.42 -25.61
CA HIS A 68 -19.43 -15.34 -24.92
C HIS A 68 -17.91 -15.53 -24.88
N ASP A 69 -17.43 -16.76 -24.78
CA ASP A 69 -16.00 -17.09 -24.85
C ASP A 69 -15.32 -16.70 -26.17
N TYR A 70 -16.06 -16.32 -27.22
CA TYR A 70 -15.45 -15.89 -28.48
C TYR A 70 -14.77 -14.52 -28.36
N ILE A 71 -15.05 -13.76 -27.29
CA ILE A 71 -14.33 -12.53 -26.96
C ILE A 71 -12.84 -12.79 -26.72
N GLN A 72 -12.46 -13.98 -26.23
CA GLN A 72 -11.06 -14.36 -26.02
C GLN A 72 -10.29 -14.49 -27.34
N PHE A 73 -11.01 -14.68 -28.45
CA PHE A 73 -10.45 -14.72 -29.80
C PHE A 73 -10.50 -13.34 -30.47
N GLY A 74 -10.94 -12.29 -29.77
CA GLY A 74 -11.02 -10.93 -30.31
C GLY A 74 -12.24 -10.68 -31.20
N PHE A 75 -13.39 -11.28 -30.87
CA PHE A 75 -14.64 -11.08 -31.63
C PHE A 75 -15.84 -10.84 -30.73
N PHE A 76 -16.75 -9.97 -31.15
CA PHE A 76 -18.05 -9.73 -30.51
C PHE A 76 -19.18 -9.93 -31.52
N TRP A 77 -20.44 -9.85 -31.09
CA TRP A 77 -21.59 -9.97 -31.99
C TRP A 77 -22.56 -8.81 -31.87
N THR A 78 -23.31 -8.56 -32.96
CA THR A 78 -24.46 -7.65 -33.01
C THR A 78 -25.58 -8.30 -33.83
N GLY A 79 -26.80 -7.77 -33.76
CA GLY A 79 -27.98 -8.32 -34.46
C GLY A 79 -28.93 -9.06 -33.52
N GLU A 80 -29.78 -9.91 -34.07
CA GLU A 80 -30.72 -10.74 -33.29
C GLU A 80 -30.04 -12.02 -32.80
N GLU A 81 -30.43 -12.54 -31.63
CA GLU A 81 -29.79 -13.72 -31.02
C GLU A 81 -29.88 -15.00 -31.87
N GLU A 82 -30.93 -15.09 -32.70
CA GLU A 82 -31.14 -16.17 -33.67
C GLU A 82 -30.37 -15.96 -34.99
N ASP A 83 -29.82 -14.75 -35.23
CA ASP A 83 -29.01 -14.42 -36.40
C ASP A 83 -27.85 -13.45 -36.09
N PRO A 84 -26.89 -13.87 -35.25
CA PRO A 84 -25.82 -12.97 -34.83
C PRO A 84 -24.87 -12.68 -35.98
N LYS A 85 -24.39 -11.44 -36.05
CA LYS A 85 -23.30 -10.99 -36.91
C LYS A 85 -22.05 -10.79 -36.08
N SER A 86 -21.01 -11.60 -36.32
CA SER A 86 -19.74 -11.48 -35.59
C SER A 86 -18.87 -10.39 -36.18
N HIS A 87 -18.21 -9.61 -35.33
CA HIS A 87 -17.35 -8.50 -35.69
C HIS A 87 -15.96 -8.69 -35.07
N CYS A 88 -14.92 -8.42 -35.85
CA CYS A 88 -13.56 -8.34 -35.32
C CYS A 88 -13.43 -7.15 -34.36
N VAL A 89 -12.84 -7.38 -33.20
CA VAL A 89 -12.62 -6.35 -32.18
C VAL A 89 -11.59 -5.29 -32.61
N LEU A 90 -10.65 -5.66 -33.50
CA LEU A 90 -9.54 -4.80 -33.90
C LEU A 90 -9.84 -3.97 -35.17
N CYS A 91 -10.52 -4.56 -36.16
CA CYS A 91 -10.85 -3.87 -37.43
C CYS A 91 -12.34 -3.67 -37.69
N TYR A 92 -13.23 -4.12 -36.81
CA TYR A 92 -14.69 -4.04 -36.95
C TYR A 92 -15.29 -4.73 -38.18
N GLU A 93 -14.51 -5.51 -38.92
CA GLU A 93 -15.02 -6.24 -40.07
C GLU A 93 -16.08 -7.26 -39.66
N THR A 94 -17.25 -7.17 -40.29
CA THR A 94 -18.34 -8.14 -40.10
C THR A 94 -17.99 -9.45 -40.81
N LEU A 95 -17.92 -10.52 -40.05
CA LEU A 95 -17.69 -11.86 -40.58
C LEU A 95 -19.02 -12.60 -40.81
N ALA A 96 -19.06 -13.42 -41.85
CA ALA A 96 -20.17 -14.31 -42.11
C ALA A 96 -20.34 -15.33 -40.98
N ASN A 97 -21.58 -15.77 -40.71
CA ASN A 97 -21.90 -16.73 -39.64
C ASN A 97 -21.06 -18.03 -39.71
N GLU A 98 -20.73 -18.49 -40.93
CA GLU A 98 -19.90 -19.66 -41.19
C GLU A 98 -18.43 -19.52 -40.71
N ALA A 99 -17.99 -18.29 -40.42
CA ALA A 99 -16.68 -17.95 -39.87
C ALA A 99 -16.62 -18.00 -38.33
N MET A 100 -17.77 -18.09 -37.63
CA MET A 100 -17.86 -18.20 -36.16
C MET A 100 -17.43 -19.57 -35.60
N LYS A 101 -16.47 -20.23 -36.25
CA LYS A 101 -15.79 -21.40 -35.67
C LYS A 101 -14.58 -20.86 -34.89
N PRO A 102 -14.34 -21.26 -33.63
CA PRO A 102 -13.19 -20.78 -32.85
C PRO A 102 -11.85 -20.86 -33.59
N ALA A 103 -11.61 -21.97 -34.32
CA ALA A 103 -10.39 -22.13 -35.11
C ALA A 103 -10.27 -21.17 -36.31
N LYS A 104 -11.40 -20.70 -36.86
CA LYS A 104 -11.43 -19.70 -37.94
C LYS A 104 -11.29 -18.29 -37.37
N LEU A 105 -11.97 -17.97 -36.27
CA LEU A 105 -11.82 -16.71 -35.55
C LEU A 105 -10.37 -16.48 -35.11
N LYS A 106 -9.75 -17.49 -34.49
CA LYS A 106 -8.32 -17.46 -34.12
C LYS A 106 -7.42 -17.22 -35.33
N ARG A 107 -7.68 -17.91 -36.45
CA ARG A 107 -6.92 -17.72 -37.70
C ARG A 107 -7.12 -16.33 -38.30
N ASP A 108 -8.32 -15.77 -38.28
CA ASP A 108 -8.59 -14.42 -38.78
C ASP A 108 -7.81 -13.37 -37.99
N LEU A 109 -7.78 -13.50 -36.65
CA LEU A 109 -6.96 -12.64 -35.79
C LEU A 109 -5.46 -12.79 -36.11
N GLU A 110 -4.96 -14.02 -36.22
CA GLU A 110 -3.54 -14.29 -36.50
C GLU A 110 -3.11 -13.83 -37.90
N THR A 111 -4.00 -13.86 -38.89
CA THR A 111 -3.68 -13.52 -40.28
C THR A 111 -3.78 -12.03 -40.57
N LYS A 112 -4.83 -11.36 -40.05
CA LYS A 112 -5.09 -9.93 -40.29
C LYS A 112 -4.41 -9.02 -39.27
N HIS A 113 -4.11 -9.52 -38.07
CA HIS A 113 -3.55 -8.74 -36.96
C HIS A 113 -2.26 -9.36 -36.41
N LYS A 114 -1.33 -9.70 -37.31
CA LYS A 114 -0.02 -10.33 -36.99
C LYS A 114 0.77 -9.59 -35.92
N GLU A 115 0.63 -8.26 -35.85
CA GLU A 115 1.29 -7.41 -34.85
C GLU A 115 0.84 -7.65 -33.40
N TYR A 116 -0.24 -8.40 -33.18
CA TYR A 116 -0.72 -8.80 -31.85
C TYR A 116 -0.45 -10.26 -31.50
N GLN A 117 0.20 -11.00 -32.40
CA GLN A 117 0.57 -12.41 -32.17
C GLN A 117 1.68 -12.50 -31.11
N GLY A 118 1.40 -13.18 -29.99
CA GLY A 118 2.39 -13.47 -28.94
C GLY A 118 2.75 -12.32 -27.98
N LYS A 119 2.00 -11.20 -27.98
CA LYS A 119 2.21 -10.10 -27.02
C LYS A 119 1.63 -10.46 -25.63
N PRO A 120 2.25 -10.00 -24.51
CA PRO A 120 1.76 -10.28 -23.16
C PRO A 120 0.33 -9.77 -22.92
N ILE A 121 -0.42 -10.54 -22.12
CA ILE A 121 -1.85 -10.34 -21.81
C ILE A 121 -2.14 -8.96 -21.17
N GLU A 122 -1.19 -8.35 -20.45
CA GLU A 122 -1.36 -7.01 -19.85
C GLU A 122 -1.61 -5.89 -20.89
N ASN A 123 -1.01 -5.97 -22.08
CA ASN A 123 -1.31 -5.03 -23.17
C ASN A 123 -2.66 -5.34 -23.85
N GLN A 124 -3.14 -6.58 -23.72
CA GLN A 124 -4.45 -7.00 -24.19
C GLN A 124 -5.55 -6.59 -23.21
N GLU A 125 -5.31 -6.55 -21.90
CA GLU A 125 -6.32 -6.20 -20.89
C GLU A 125 -6.90 -4.79 -21.06
N ASN A 126 -6.08 -3.77 -21.34
CA ASN A 126 -6.59 -2.41 -21.58
C ASN A 126 -7.44 -2.32 -22.87
N LEU A 127 -7.03 -3.05 -23.91
CA LEU A 127 -7.76 -3.13 -25.18
C LEU A 127 -9.07 -3.91 -24.99
N ILE A 128 -9.02 -5.02 -24.26
CA ILE A 128 -10.17 -5.85 -23.89
C ILE A 128 -11.14 -5.06 -23.01
N GLN A 129 -10.66 -4.20 -22.09
CA GLN A 129 -11.51 -3.39 -21.22
C GLN A 129 -12.25 -2.29 -22.02
N LEU A 130 -11.54 -1.60 -22.93
CA LEU A 130 -12.15 -0.66 -23.89
C LEU A 130 -13.21 -1.35 -24.75
N VAL A 131 -12.92 -2.55 -25.21
CA VAL A 131 -13.82 -3.36 -26.05
C VAL A 131 -15.01 -3.86 -25.26
N LYS A 132 -14.83 -4.26 -24.00
CA LYS A 132 -15.94 -4.61 -23.08
C LYS A 132 -16.87 -3.42 -22.87
N ILE A 133 -16.34 -2.21 -22.71
CA ILE A 133 -17.14 -0.99 -22.60
C ILE A 133 -17.91 -0.72 -23.90
N LEU A 134 -17.25 -0.87 -25.05
CA LEU A 134 -17.86 -0.66 -26.37
C LEU A 134 -18.95 -1.69 -26.68
N VAL A 135 -18.73 -2.95 -26.29
CA VAL A 135 -19.70 -4.05 -26.40
C VAL A 135 -20.87 -3.83 -25.45
N MET A 136 -20.61 -3.47 -24.18
CA MET A 136 -21.68 -3.14 -23.23
C MET A 136 -22.50 -1.95 -23.69
N ALA A 137 -21.87 -0.88 -24.20
CA ALA A 137 -22.59 0.29 -24.69
C ALA A 137 -23.47 -0.02 -25.91
N ASN A 138 -22.98 -0.85 -26.83
CA ASN A 138 -23.76 -1.31 -27.97
C ASN A 138 -24.92 -2.24 -27.58
N ILE A 139 -24.75 -3.09 -26.57
CA ILE A 139 -25.78 -4.00 -26.07
C ILE A 139 -26.84 -3.23 -25.25
N LEU A 140 -26.42 -2.32 -24.36
CA LEU A 140 -27.31 -1.63 -23.42
C LEU A 140 -28.00 -0.40 -24.03
N PHE A 141 -27.34 0.30 -24.96
CA PHE A 141 -27.83 1.58 -25.51
C PHE A 141 -27.97 1.58 -27.04
N GLY A 142 -27.71 0.45 -27.70
CA GLY A 142 -27.81 0.28 -29.16
C GLY A 142 -26.60 0.82 -29.94
N GLY A 143 -26.55 0.54 -31.25
CA GLY A 143 -25.40 0.82 -32.12
C GLY A 143 -24.91 2.27 -32.17
N LYS A 144 -25.80 3.25 -31.93
CA LYS A 144 -25.44 4.68 -31.89
C LYS A 144 -24.48 5.01 -30.75
N ALA A 145 -24.58 4.32 -29.61
CA ALA A 145 -23.70 4.56 -28.47
C ALA A 145 -22.28 4.04 -28.71
N GLY A 146 -22.11 2.89 -29.40
CA GLY A 146 -20.79 2.41 -29.80
C GLY A 146 -20.13 3.30 -30.85
N ASP A 147 -20.91 3.88 -31.77
CA ASP A 147 -20.40 4.86 -32.74
C ASP A 147 -19.88 6.14 -32.06
N GLU A 148 -20.52 6.58 -30.96
CA GLU A 148 -20.04 7.71 -30.17
C GLU A 148 -18.76 7.38 -29.40
N ILE A 149 -18.65 6.18 -28.83
CA ILE A 149 -17.43 5.72 -28.15
C ILE A 149 -16.27 5.57 -29.14
N ASN A 150 -16.53 5.10 -30.37
CA ASN A 150 -15.54 5.03 -31.44
C ASN A 150 -15.04 6.40 -31.89
N ARG A 151 -15.80 7.48 -31.66
CA ARG A 151 -15.36 8.86 -31.94
C ARG A 151 -14.43 9.41 -30.86
N ILE A 152 -14.25 8.72 -29.74
CA ILE A 152 -13.33 9.12 -28.67
C ILE A 152 -11.90 8.92 -29.17
N PRO A 153 -11.09 10.00 -29.35
CA PRO A 153 -9.72 9.84 -29.79
C PRO A 153 -8.88 9.26 -28.66
N LEU A 154 -8.32 8.06 -28.90
CA LEU A 154 -7.50 7.30 -27.95
C LEU A 154 -6.00 7.35 -28.26
N SER A 155 -5.56 8.27 -29.15
CA SER A 155 -4.12 8.43 -29.40
C SER A 155 -3.37 8.76 -28.12
N ASN A 156 -2.13 8.28 -27.99
CA ASN A 156 -1.29 8.51 -26.82
C ASN A 156 -1.23 10.01 -26.45
N ASP A 157 -1.02 10.88 -27.43
CA ASP A 157 -1.00 12.34 -27.22
C ASP A 157 -2.33 12.90 -26.75
N THR A 158 -3.44 12.29 -27.18
CA THR A 158 -4.76 12.69 -26.70
C THR A 158 -4.90 12.31 -25.25
N VAL A 159 -4.71 11.03 -24.92
CA VAL A 159 -4.80 10.50 -23.55
C VAL A 159 -3.88 11.26 -22.60
N GLN A 160 -2.63 11.54 -22.99
CA GLN A 160 -1.71 12.33 -22.18
C GLN A 160 -2.21 13.75 -21.91
N ARG A 161 -2.80 14.43 -22.90
CA ARG A 161 -3.44 15.75 -22.69
C ARG A 161 -4.67 15.67 -21.79
N ARG A 162 -5.40 14.54 -21.79
CA ARG A 162 -6.54 14.29 -20.88
C ARG A 162 -6.05 14.18 -19.44
N ILE A 163 -5.06 13.32 -19.21
CA ILE A 163 -4.41 13.09 -17.92
C ILE A 163 -3.85 14.40 -17.37
N LYS A 164 -3.11 15.16 -18.21
CA LYS A 164 -2.60 16.48 -17.84
C LYS A 164 -3.72 17.43 -17.40
N GLY A 165 -4.78 17.59 -18.19
CA GLY A 165 -5.88 18.50 -17.84
C GLY A 165 -6.61 18.10 -16.56
N MET A 166 -6.81 16.80 -16.34
CA MET A 166 -7.39 16.28 -15.10
C MET A 166 -6.48 16.54 -13.90
N ALA A 167 -5.16 16.31 -14.04
CA ALA A 167 -4.19 16.55 -12.99
C ALA A 167 -4.06 18.05 -12.66
N GLU A 168 -4.14 18.94 -13.65
CA GLU A 168 -4.17 20.39 -13.47
C GLU A 168 -5.46 20.84 -12.76
N SER A 169 -6.62 20.22 -13.06
CA SER A 169 -7.87 20.48 -12.33
C SER A 169 -7.75 20.09 -10.85
N VAL A 170 -7.19 18.91 -10.56
CA VAL A 170 -6.94 18.46 -9.19
C VAL A 170 -5.94 19.37 -8.46
N GLU A 171 -4.86 19.78 -9.13
CA GLU A 171 -3.88 20.74 -8.59
C GLU A 171 -4.56 22.06 -8.24
N HIS A 172 -5.39 22.60 -9.14
CA HIS A 172 -6.11 23.85 -8.91
C HIS A 172 -7.07 23.77 -7.72
N GLN A 173 -7.84 22.69 -7.61
CA GLN A 173 -8.73 22.46 -6.47
C GLN A 173 -7.94 22.38 -5.16
N LEU A 174 -6.83 21.65 -5.15
CA LEU A 174 -5.97 21.49 -3.98
C LEU A 174 -5.34 22.82 -3.55
N VAL A 175 -4.79 23.57 -4.50
CA VAL A 175 -4.26 24.93 -4.29
C VAL A 175 -5.32 25.87 -3.72
N THR A 176 -6.55 25.78 -4.21
CA THR A 176 -7.66 26.60 -3.72
C THR A 176 -8.00 26.26 -2.26
N ARG A 177 -8.12 24.96 -1.93
CA ARG A 177 -8.37 24.52 -0.54
C ARG A 177 -7.24 24.90 0.41
N LEU A 178 -5.99 24.75 -0.02
CA LEU A 178 -4.83 25.08 0.82
C LEU A 178 -4.69 26.60 1.07
N ARG A 179 -5.08 27.45 0.10
CA ARG A 179 -5.13 28.91 0.31
C ARG A 179 -6.19 29.32 1.35
N GLN A 180 -7.30 28.58 1.41
CA GLN A 180 -8.36 28.79 2.40
C GLN A 180 -8.00 28.22 3.77
N SER A 181 -7.06 27.27 3.82
CA SER A 181 -6.59 26.71 5.08
C SER A 181 -5.78 27.74 5.88
N GLN A 182 -6.04 27.77 7.18
CA GLN A 182 -5.28 28.60 8.12
C GLN A 182 -3.87 28.05 8.34
N PHE A 183 -3.72 26.72 8.26
CA PHE A 183 -2.50 26.01 8.55
C PHE A 183 -2.28 24.88 7.55
N PHE A 184 -1.04 24.45 7.35
CA PHE A 184 -0.74 23.22 6.62
C PHE A 184 0.50 22.53 7.17
N SER A 185 0.61 21.23 6.92
CA SER A 185 1.80 20.44 7.21
C SER A 185 2.23 19.66 5.97
N LEU A 186 3.51 19.30 5.92
CA LEU A 186 4.13 18.65 4.77
C LEU A 186 4.63 17.26 5.16
N GLN A 187 4.54 16.30 4.24
CA GLN A 187 5.38 15.09 4.27
C GLN A 187 6.34 15.16 3.11
N SER A 188 7.62 14.90 3.36
CA SER A 188 8.63 14.86 2.31
C SER A 188 9.50 13.64 2.51
N ASP A 189 9.65 12.87 1.44
CA ASP A 189 10.49 11.68 1.43
C ASP A 189 11.18 11.55 0.07
N GLU A 190 12.32 10.88 0.05
CA GLU A 190 13.16 10.69 -1.14
C GLU A 190 13.38 9.19 -1.36
N SER A 191 13.16 8.73 -2.60
CA SER A 191 13.50 7.36 -2.98
C SER A 191 14.17 7.32 -4.34
N ILE A 192 14.96 6.27 -4.57
CA ILE A 192 15.62 6.02 -5.85
C ILE A 192 14.75 5.03 -6.63
N ASP A 193 14.38 5.37 -7.85
CA ASP A 193 13.58 4.48 -8.69
C ASP A 193 14.42 3.43 -9.43
N LEU A 194 13.75 2.56 -10.20
CA LEU A 194 14.39 1.53 -11.03
C LEU A 194 15.33 2.10 -12.12
N GLY A 195 15.18 3.38 -12.47
CA GLY A 195 16.05 4.12 -13.38
C GLY A 195 17.29 4.70 -12.72
N ASN A 196 17.46 4.49 -11.41
CA ASN A 196 18.49 5.10 -10.58
C ASN A 196 18.36 6.64 -10.51
N GLU A 197 17.15 7.17 -10.70
CA GLU A 197 16.81 8.58 -10.48
C GLU A 197 16.28 8.79 -9.06
N ALA A 198 16.74 9.86 -8.41
CA ALA A 198 16.22 10.28 -7.12
C ALA A 198 14.90 11.04 -7.31
N ASN A 199 13.82 10.47 -6.79
CA ASN A 199 12.50 11.05 -6.83
C ASN A 199 12.15 11.62 -5.46
N LEU A 200 11.86 12.92 -5.44
CA LEU A 200 11.30 13.59 -4.28
C LEU A 200 9.78 13.51 -4.36
N LEU A 201 9.17 13.00 -3.31
CA LEU A 201 7.73 13.04 -3.15
C LEU A 201 7.40 13.94 -1.97
N CYS A 202 6.65 15.00 -2.27
CA CYS A 202 6.04 15.83 -1.25
C CYS A 202 4.52 15.67 -1.32
N PHE A 203 3.95 15.05 -0.29
CA PHE A 203 2.54 14.68 -0.28
C PHE A 203 1.65 15.92 -0.35
N PHE A 204 0.55 15.84 -1.13
CA PHE A 204 -0.33 16.94 -1.55
C PHE A 204 0.29 18.02 -2.46
N LEU A 205 1.53 17.88 -2.90
CA LEU A 205 2.20 18.90 -3.69
C LEU A 205 2.57 18.41 -5.07
N PHE A 206 3.55 17.50 -5.17
CA PHE A 206 4.04 16.99 -6.44
C PHE A 206 4.93 15.75 -6.25
N CYS A 207 5.16 15.03 -7.34
CA CYS A 207 6.21 14.01 -7.45
C CYS A 207 7.19 14.46 -8.53
N ARG A 208 8.43 14.78 -8.16
CA ARG A 208 9.43 15.31 -9.10
C ARG A 208 10.75 14.58 -8.99
N SER A 209 11.32 14.26 -10.15
CA SER A 209 12.71 13.82 -10.26
C SER A 209 13.63 15.00 -9.95
N LEU A 210 14.61 14.81 -9.07
CA LEU A 210 15.57 15.85 -8.72
C LEU A 210 16.74 15.82 -9.72
N PRO A 211 17.03 16.94 -10.41
CA PRO A 211 17.89 16.92 -11.60
C PRO A 211 19.37 16.57 -11.36
N THR A 212 19.95 16.82 -10.18
CA THR A 212 21.40 16.57 -9.96
C THR A 212 21.80 16.24 -8.52
N ASN A 213 21.34 16.99 -7.52
CA ASN A 213 21.78 16.84 -6.13
C ASN A 213 20.61 16.72 -5.16
N THR A 214 20.62 15.70 -4.32
CA THR A 214 19.61 15.45 -3.27
C THR A 214 20.01 16.15 -1.96
N THR A 215 20.33 17.44 -2.06
CA THR A 215 20.66 18.27 -0.89
C THR A 215 19.41 18.93 -0.32
N GLY A 216 19.42 19.25 0.98
CA GLY A 216 18.31 19.96 1.61
C GLY A 216 17.98 21.29 0.97
N GLU A 217 18.99 22.00 0.47
CA GLU A 217 18.84 23.26 -0.28
C GLU A 217 18.12 23.06 -1.61
N ALA A 218 18.50 22.05 -2.41
CA ALA A 218 17.84 21.78 -3.69
C ALA A 218 16.37 21.35 -3.50
N ILE A 219 16.11 20.55 -2.46
CA ILE A 219 14.75 20.16 -2.06
C ILE A 219 13.95 21.40 -1.64
N PHE A 220 14.53 22.27 -0.83
CA PHE A 220 13.89 23.50 -0.39
C PHE A 220 13.56 24.44 -1.56
N HIS A 221 14.49 24.66 -2.49
CA HIS A 221 14.22 25.47 -3.68
C HIS A 221 13.05 24.93 -4.50
N SER A 222 12.99 23.61 -4.72
CA SER A 222 11.86 23.01 -5.44
C SER A 222 10.51 23.20 -4.73
N LEU A 223 10.48 23.14 -3.39
CA LEU A 223 9.27 23.41 -2.62
C LEU A 223 8.92 24.91 -2.65
N ASN A 224 9.91 25.77 -2.46
CA ASN A 224 9.73 27.21 -2.43
C ASN A 224 9.25 27.76 -3.78
N ASP A 225 9.76 27.24 -4.88
CA ASP A 225 9.30 27.59 -6.23
C ASP A 225 7.82 27.22 -6.43
N PHE A 226 7.41 26.05 -5.94
CA PHE A 226 6.01 25.63 -6.02
C PHE A 226 5.10 26.50 -5.13
N ILE A 227 5.51 26.75 -3.89
CA ILE A 227 4.75 27.55 -2.91
C ILE A 227 4.65 29.00 -3.38
N GLY A 228 5.76 29.57 -3.86
CA GLY A 228 5.81 30.92 -4.44
C GLY A 228 4.94 31.05 -5.69
N LYS A 229 5.04 30.11 -6.64
CA LYS A 229 4.19 30.09 -7.84
C LYS A 229 2.69 30.05 -7.50
N ASN A 230 2.34 29.37 -6.41
CA ASN A 230 0.96 29.23 -5.96
C ASN A 230 0.53 30.27 -4.92
N ASN A 231 1.36 31.28 -4.61
CA ASN A 231 1.09 32.33 -3.62
C ASN A 231 0.65 31.75 -2.26
N TRP A 232 1.37 30.75 -1.78
CA TRP A 232 1.15 30.19 -0.45
C TRP A 232 2.08 30.83 0.57
N ASP A 233 1.55 31.07 1.77
CA ASP A 233 2.30 31.70 2.85
C ASP A 233 2.97 30.65 3.73
N TRP A 234 4.30 30.64 3.74
CA TRP A 234 5.10 29.78 4.61
C TRP A 234 4.80 29.98 6.10
N SER A 235 4.34 31.15 6.52
CA SER A 235 4.00 31.42 7.93
C SER A 235 2.89 30.49 8.47
N ARG A 236 2.08 29.92 7.59
CA ARG A 236 1.02 28.96 7.89
C ARG A 236 1.50 27.51 8.00
N CYS A 237 2.76 27.24 7.66
CA CYS A 237 3.34 25.91 7.78
C CYS A 237 3.57 25.56 9.26
N VAL A 238 2.80 24.62 9.79
CA VAL A 238 2.88 24.19 11.20
C VAL A 238 3.77 22.96 11.38
N GLY A 239 4.13 22.26 10.31
CA GLY A 239 5.12 21.19 10.43
C GLY A 239 5.54 20.49 9.14
N ILE A 240 6.64 19.76 9.24
CA ILE A 240 7.24 18.94 8.18
C ILE A 240 7.64 17.58 8.76
N CYS A 241 7.21 16.50 8.12
CA CYS A 241 7.64 15.14 8.43
C CYS A 241 8.60 14.61 7.37
N THR A 242 9.73 14.04 7.79
CA THR A 242 10.76 13.46 6.90
C THR A 242 11.32 12.14 7.41
N ASP A 243 12.03 11.41 6.55
CA ASP A 243 12.73 10.14 6.84
C ASP A 243 13.93 10.28 7.79
N GLY A 244 14.27 11.51 8.19
CA GLY A 244 15.41 11.78 9.07
C GLY A 244 16.77 11.82 8.38
N ALA A 245 16.85 11.65 7.05
CA ALA A 245 18.13 11.68 6.34
C ALA A 245 18.87 13.02 6.51
N THR A 246 20.20 13.00 6.38
CA THR A 246 21.05 14.21 6.54
C THR A 246 20.63 15.35 5.59
N ALA A 247 20.17 15.03 4.39
CA ALA A 247 19.64 16.02 3.45
C ALA A 247 18.35 16.69 3.97
N MET A 248 17.54 15.96 4.74
CA MET A 248 16.30 16.47 5.31
C MET A 248 16.53 17.21 6.65
N THR A 249 17.30 16.62 7.57
CA THR A 249 17.41 17.08 8.97
C THR A 249 18.76 17.68 9.36
N GLY A 250 19.71 17.74 8.42
CA GLY A 250 21.05 18.26 8.67
C GLY A 250 21.04 19.67 9.28
N LYS A 251 21.77 19.88 10.37
CA LYS A 251 21.76 21.13 11.15
C LYS A 251 22.13 22.39 10.34
N GLN A 252 23.00 22.25 9.35
CA GLN A 252 23.57 23.38 8.60
C GLN A 252 23.06 23.49 7.16
N LYS A 253 22.53 22.41 6.57
CA LYS A 253 22.17 22.33 5.14
C LYS A 253 20.94 21.44 4.88
N GLY A 254 20.22 21.07 5.94
CA GLY A 254 19.04 20.21 5.85
C GLY A 254 17.81 20.99 5.43
N LEU A 255 16.89 20.32 4.74
CA LEU A 255 15.58 20.87 4.37
C LEU A 255 14.87 21.56 5.54
N VAL A 256 14.82 20.89 6.69
CA VAL A 256 14.15 21.39 7.91
C VAL A 256 14.73 22.71 8.37
N MET A 257 16.05 22.91 8.22
CA MET A 257 16.70 24.17 8.57
C MET A 257 16.19 25.30 7.65
N HIS A 258 16.15 25.07 6.34
CA HIS A 258 15.66 26.06 5.38
C HIS A 258 14.16 26.37 5.57
N ILE A 259 13.32 25.35 5.83
CA ILE A 259 11.90 25.58 6.15
C ILE A 259 11.77 26.42 7.41
N ARG A 260 12.53 26.16 8.46
CA ARG A 260 12.49 26.96 9.70
C ARG A 260 12.97 28.40 9.50
N ALA A 261 13.75 28.69 8.47
CA ALA A 261 14.14 30.06 8.15
C ALA A 261 12.95 30.89 7.61
N VAL A 262 11.95 30.25 6.98
CA VAL A 262 10.74 30.90 6.45
C VAL A 262 9.48 30.62 7.27
N ALA A 263 9.51 29.60 8.13
CA ALA A 263 8.43 29.15 9.00
C ALA A 263 9.02 28.71 10.35
N SER A 264 9.39 29.68 11.19
CA SER A 264 10.16 29.44 12.42
C SER A 264 9.44 28.56 13.45
N SER A 265 8.11 28.58 13.46
CA SER A 265 7.26 27.77 14.34
C SER A 265 6.99 26.34 13.82
N ALA A 266 7.44 25.99 12.61
CA ALA A 266 7.16 24.69 12.02
C ALA A 266 7.81 23.54 12.82
N ALA A 267 6.97 22.64 13.30
CA ALA A 267 7.42 21.41 13.94
C ALA A 267 8.15 20.52 12.93
N ALA A 268 9.27 19.92 13.34
CA ALA A 268 9.97 18.96 12.51
C ALA A 268 9.84 17.57 13.11
N THR A 269 9.18 16.68 12.39
CA THR A 269 8.93 15.31 12.83
C THR A 269 9.79 14.35 12.02
N HIS A 270 10.59 13.55 12.72
CA HIS A 270 11.22 12.39 12.10
C HIS A 270 10.21 11.25 12.11
N CYS A 271 9.93 10.71 10.91
CA CYS A 271 8.97 9.65 10.64
C CYS A 271 9.08 8.51 11.68
N CYS A 272 7.99 8.18 12.36
CA CYS A 272 8.00 7.16 13.41
C CYS A 272 8.29 5.77 12.87
N ILE A 273 7.94 5.46 11.61
CA ILE A 273 8.27 4.19 10.95
C ILE A 273 9.79 4.05 10.80
N HIS A 274 10.47 5.10 10.32
CA HIS A 274 11.92 5.13 10.20
C HIS A 274 12.61 5.08 11.58
N ARG A 275 12.07 5.78 12.59
CA ARG A 275 12.59 5.73 13.97
C ARG A 275 12.44 4.35 14.60
N GLU A 276 11.32 3.67 14.40
CA GLU A 276 11.09 2.31 14.86
C GLU A 276 12.12 1.36 14.24
N GLN A 277 12.31 1.43 12.92
CA GLN A 277 13.33 0.65 12.22
C GLN A 277 14.76 0.92 12.72
N LEU A 278 15.06 2.13 13.18
CA LEU A 278 16.36 2.44 13.79
C LEU A 278 16.47 1.87 15.21
N ALA A 279 15.41 1.98 16.01
CA ALA A 279 15.37 1.51 17.39
C ALA A 279 15.57 -0.01 17.51
N VAL A 280 15.05 -0.78 16.55
CA VAL A 280 15.07 -2.26 16.59
C VAL A 280 16.38 -2.89 16.06
N LYS A 281 17.34 -2.08 15.62
CA LYS A 281 18.62 -2.60 15.09
C LYS A 281 19.55 -3.16 16.16
N LYS A 282 19.46 -2.65 17.39
CA LYS A 282 20.35 -3.09 18.48
C LYS A 282 19.92 -4.47 18.96
N MET A 283 20.83 -5.44 18.88
CA MET A 283 20.56 -6.84 19.23
C MET A 283 21.84 -7.52 19.74
N PRO A 284 21.73 -8.46 20.71
CA PRO A 284 22.84 -9.31 21.13
C PRO A 284 23.50 -10.07 19.97
N GLN A 285 24.83 -10.22 20.01
CA GLN A 285 25.59 -10.81 18.90
C GLN A 285 25.16 -12.24 18.56
N CYS A 286 24.82 -13.08 19.55
CA CYS A 286 24.37 -14.44 19.30
C CYS A 286 23.04 -14.48 18.50
N LEU A 287 22.09 -13.60 18.83
CA LEU A 287 20.84 -13.47 18.10
C LEU A 287 21.05 -12.86 16.72
N LYS A 288 21.97 -11.89 16.61
CA LYS A 288 22.35 -11.30 15.33
C LYS A 288 22.95 -12.33 14.38
N SER A 289 23.77 -13.26 14.90
CA SER A 289 24.33 -14.37 14.11
C SER A 289 23.23 -15.26 13.55
N VAL A 290 22.27 -15.69 14.39
CA VAL A 290 21.13 -16.51 13.96
C VAL A 290 20.33 -15.79 12.87
N LEU A 291 20.05 -14.50 13.04
CA LEU A 291 19.36 -13.69 12.03
C LEU A 291 20.11 -13.67 10.69
N ASP A 292 21.41 -13.41 10.71
CA ASP A 292 22.23 -13.30 9.48
C ASP A 292 22.44 -14.65 8.80
N GLU A 293 22.64 -15.72 9.58
CA GLU A 293 22.76 -17.09 9.09
C GLU A 293 21.44 -17.57 8.47
N SER A 294 20.30 -17.27 9.10
CA SER A 294 18.96 -17.56 8.56
C SER A 294 18.75 -16.91 7.19
N VAL A 295 19.13 -15.64 7.04
CA VAL A 295 19.07 -14.94 5.74
C VAL A 295 19.99 -15.59 4.70
N LYS A 296 21.19 -16.02 5.09
CA LYS A 296 22.12 -16.72 4.19
C LYS A 296 21.56 -18.07 3.72
N ILE A 297 20.96 -18.86 4.62
CA ILE A 297 20.31 -20.13 4.30
C ILE A 297 19.21 -19.91 3.25
N VAL A 298 18.30 -18.98 3.52
CA VAL A 298 17.19 -18.65 2.62
C VAL A 298 17.69 -18.17 1.26
N ASN A 299 18.69 -17.28 1.25
CA ASN A 299 19.24 -16.76 0.02
C ASN A 299 19.98 -17.83 -0.79
N LYS A 300 20.67 -18.80 -0.17
CA LYS A 300 21.31 -19.92 -0.88
C LYS A 300 20.28 -20.81 -1.59
N ILE A 301 19.15 -21.10 -0.94
CA ILE A 301 18.07 -21.90 -1.54
C ILE A 301 17.36 -21.12 -2.65
N LYS A 302 17.10 -19.82 -2.45
CA LYS A 302 16.31 -19.00 -3.37
C LYS A 302 17.10 -18.38 -4.52
N ALA A 303 18.41 -18.17 -4.40
CA ALA A 303 19.19 -17.45 -5.40
C ALA A 303 19.34 -18.20 -6.73
N LYS A 304 19.23 -19.54 -6.73
CA LYS A 304 19.39 -20.36 -7.94
C LYS A 304 18.11 -21.15 -8.24
N PRO A 305 17.61 -21.14 -9.50
CA PRO A 305 16.52 -22.02 -9.93
C PRO A 305 16.79 -23.49 -9.62
N LEU A 306 18.05 -23.91 -9.76
CA LEU A 306 18.57 -25.25 -9.46
C LEU A 306 18.39 -25.68 -8.00
N ASN A 307 18.19 -24.74 -7.06
CA ASN A 307 17.93 -25.05 -5.66
C ASN A 307 16.43 -24.84 -5.34
N SER A 308 15.86 -23.72 -5.80
CA SER A 308 14.48 -23.36 -5.50
C SER A 308 13.40 -24.25 -6.14
N HIS A 309 13.62 -24.81 -7.33
CA HIS A 309 12.67 -25.74 -7.95
C HIS A 309 12.65 -27.11 -7.25
N PRO A 310 13.79 -27.76 -6.98
CA PRO A 310 13.80 -29.00 -6.20
C PRO A 310 13.25 -28.80 -4.78
N PHE A 311 13.60 -27.68 -4.12
CA PHE A 311 13.10 -27.40 -2.77
C PHE A 311 11.57 -27.29 -2.74
N LYS A 312 10.98 -26.62 -3.73
CA LYS A 312 9.52 -26.53 -3.89
C LYS A 312 8.88 -27.90 -4.03
N SER A 313 9.45 -28.76 -4.89
CA SER A 313 8.92 -30.10 -5.16
C SER A 313 8.96 -30.96 -3.90
N MET A 314 10.06 -30.88 -3.14
CA MET A 314 10.20 -31.56 -1.86
C MET A 314 9.21 -31.07 -0.80
N CYS A 315 8.96 -29.76 -0.70
CA CYS A 315 7.91 -29.23 0.19
C CYS A 315 6.52 -29.78 -0.20
N GLU A 316 6.23 -29.89 -1.51
CA GLU A 316 4.97 -30.45 -2.00
C GLU A 316 4.84 -31.95 -1.66
N GLU A 317 5.93 -32.72 -1.75
CA GLU A 317 5.98 -34.13 -1.37
C GLU A 317 5.85 -34.35 0.15
N MET A 318 6.40 -33.46 0.95
CA MET A 318 6.33 -33.50 2.42
C MET A 318 4.99 -32.97 2.98
N GLY A 319 4.12 -32.42 2.11
CA GLY A 319 2.82 -31.90 2.53
C GLY A 319 2.89 -30.59 3.30
N SER A 320 3.95 -29.80 3.11
CA SER A 320 4.14 -28.52 3.81
C SER A 320 3.06 -27.51 3.43
N GLU A 321 2.55 -26.73 4.39
CA GLU A 321 1.59 -25.64 4.13
C GLU A 321 2.17 -24.58 3.18
N HIS A 322 3.49 -24.41 3.18
CA HIS A 322 4.19 -23.47 2.33
C HIS A 322 5.21 -24.17 1.45
N THR A 323 5.17 -23.91 0.15
CA THR A 323 6.05 -24.60 -0.82
C THR A 323 7.24 -23.75 -1.26
N LYS A 324 7.38 -22.54 -0.70
CA LYS A 324 8.42 -21.58 -1.09
C LYS A 324 8.90 -20.76 0.11
N LEU A 325 10.21 -20.64 0.25
CA LEU A 325 10.85 -19.62 1.08
C LEU A 325 10.66 -18.22 0.47
N LEU A 326 10.73 -17.18 1.30
CA LEU A 326 10.65 -15.78 0.88
C LEU A 326 12.05 -15.25 0.56
N PHE A 327 12.27 -14.75 -0.66
CA PHE A 327 13.58 -14.18 -1.04
C PHE A 327 13.76 -12.82 -0.38
N HIS A 328 14.94 -12.53 0.16
CA HIS A 328 15.23 -11.25 0.80
C HIS A 328 16.44 -10.56 0.14
N PRO A 329 16.23 -9.51 -0.69
CA PRO A 329 17.23 -8.48 -0.84
C PRO A 329 17.34 -7.71 0.48
N GLU A 330 18.54 -7.29 0.89
CA GLU A 330 18.86 -6.65 2.18
C GLU A 330 18.12 -5.31 2.41
N VAL A 331 16.80 -5.35 2.64
CA VAL A 331 15.96 -4.16 2.68
C VAL A 331 14.84 -4.35 3.71
N CYS A 332 14.95 -3.58 4.80
CA CYS A 332 14.05 -3.49 5.96
C CYS A 332 14.10 -4.67 6.96
N TRP A 333 14.31 -4.36 8.24
CA TRP A 333 14.34 -5.33 9.36
C TRP A 333 13.01 -6.09 9.51
N LEU A 334 11.88 -5.45 9.19
CA LEU A 334 10.54 -6.03 9.37
C LEU A 334 10.19 -7.10 8.33
N SER A 335 10.70 -6.98 7.10
CA SER A 335 10.54 -8.02 6.09
C SER A 335 11.32 -9.30 6.46
N ARG A 336 12.37 -9.19 7.29
CA ARG A 336 13.09 -10.34 7.86
C ARG A 336 12.22 -11.17 8.80
N GLY A 337 11.26 -10.57 9.50
CA GLY A 337 10.34 -11.30 10.38
C GLY A 337 9.57 -12.40 9.67
N LYS A 338 8.99 -12.08 8.51
CA LYS A 338 8.29 -13.05 7.67
C LYS A 338 9.22 -14.14 7.13
N VAL A 339 10.46 -13.77 6.81
CA VAL A 339 11.49 -14.74 6.37
C VAL A 339 11.84 -15.73 7.48
N LEU A 340 12.04 -15.25 8.71
CA LEU A 340 12.33 -16.10 9.86
C LEU A 340 11.18 -17.04 10.19
N THR A 341 9.95 -16.51 10.19
CA THR A 341 8.74 -17.31 10.40
C THR A 341 8.66 -18.42 9.35
N ARG A 342 8.81 -18.08 8.07
CA ARG A 342 8.79 -19.05 6.97
C ARG A 342 9.92 -20.07 7.02
N LEU A 343 11.12 -19.65 7.43
CA LEU A 343 12.26 -20.55 7.59
C LEU A 343 12.01 -21.55 8.73
N PHE A 344 11.41 -21.09 9.82
CA PHE A 344 11.07 -21.94 10.96
C PHE A 344 9.95 -22.93 10.63
N GLU A 345 8.93 -22.50 9.89
CA GLU A 345 7.85 -23.36 9.36
C GLU A 345 8.42 -24.47 8.47
N LEU A 346 9.39 -24.15 7.60
CA LEU A 346 10.00 -25.08 6.65
C LEU A 346 11.33 -25.70 7.15
N ARG A 347 11.55 -25.72 8.46
CA ARG A 347 12.82 -26.15 9.04
C ARG A 347 13.15 -27.61 8.72
N ASP A 348 12.14 -28.48 8.72
CA ASP A 348 12.31 -29.93 8.52
C ASP A 348 12.70 -30.21 7.05
N GLU A 349 12.03 -29.53 6.11
CA GLU A 349 12.39 -29.52 4.68
C GLU A 349 13.81 -28.98 4.49
N VAL A 350 14.16 -27.88 5.15
CA VAL A 350 15.50 -27.29 5.03
C VAL A 350 16.59 -28.21 5.57
N MET A 351 16.32 -28.97 6.64
CA MET A 351 17.24 -29.98 7.19
C MET A 351 17.45 -31.16 6.24
N LEU A 352 16.40 -31.59 5.53
CA LEU A 352 16.45 -32.72 4.60
C LEU A 352 16.96 -32.34 3.21
N PHE A 353 16.92 -31.06 2.84
CA PHE A 353 17.32 -30.64 1.49
C PHE A 353 18.79 -30.98 1.23
N PRO A 354 19.15 -31.51 0.04
CA PRO A 354 20.53 -31.87 -0.25
C PRO A 354 21.43 -30.64 -0.30
N HIS A 355 22.29 -30.49 0.70
CA HIS A 355 23.32 -29.45 0.74
C HIS A 355 24.69 -30.11 0.67
N HIS A 356 25.52 -29.70 -0.28
CA HIS A 356 26.94 -30.09 -0.24
C HIS A 356 27.56 -29.50 1.04
N SER A 357 28.12 -30.35 1.91
CA SER A 357 28.75 -30.04 3.21
C SER A 357 28.97 -28.54 3.48
N ASP A 358 27.98 -27.91 4.10
CA ASP A 358 27.93 -26.47 4.32
C ASP A 358 27.50 -26.22 5.76
N GLU A 359 28.45 -25.72 6.56
CA GLU A 359 28.34 -25.51 8.01
C GLU A 359 27.12 -24.67 8.41
N LEU A 360 26.53 -23.91 7.47
CA LEU A 360 25.30 -23.16 7.72
C LEU A 360 24.07 -24.05 7.91
N TYR A 361 24.00 -25.21 7.27
CA TYR A 361 22.88 -26.14 7.43
C TYR A 361 23.04 -27.03 8.67
N ASP A 362 24.28 -27.25 9.11
CA ASP A 362 24.56 -27.92 10.38
C ASP A 362 23.96 -27.13 11.57
N ARG A 363 23.84 -25.80 11.45
CA ARG A 363 23.17 -24.96 12.45
C ARG A 363 21.71 -25.30 12.69
N MET A 364 21.01 -25.82 11.68
CA MET A 364 19.61 -26.24 11.83
C MET A 364 19.48 -27.44 12.77
N HIS A 365 20.56 -28.22 12.96
CA HIS A 365 20.61 -29.36 13.87
C HIS A 365 21.07 -28.98 15.30
N ASP A 366 21.53 -27.74 15.52
CA ASP A 366 21.86 -27.22 16.85
C ASP A 366 20.58 -26.71 17.53
N PHE A 367 20.11 -27.43 18.56
CA PHE A 367 18.90 -27.09 19.29
C PHE A 367 18.92 -25.66 19.86
N GLN A 368 20.05 -25.19 20.40
CA GLN A 368 20.14 -23.85 20.99
C GLN A 368 20.12 -22.77 19.90
N TRP A 369 20.67 -23.06 18.72
CA TRP A 369 20.53 -22.18 17.57
C TRP A 369 19.08 -22.17 17.08
N LEU A 370 18.48 -23.35 16.92
CA LEU A 370 17.14 -23.51 16.40
C LEU A 370 16.09 -22.89 17.32
N ALA A 371 16.26 -22.91 18.65
CA ALA A 371 15.38 -22.23 19.61
C ALA A 371 15.45 -20.69 19.54
N LYS A 372 16.57 -20.11 19.07
CA LYS A 372 16.68 -18.65 18.90
C LYS A 372 15.90 -18.16 17.67
N LEU A 373 15.70 -19.01 16.68
CA LEU A 373 14.97 -18.69 15.45
C LEU A 373 13.48 -18.36 15.70
N PRO A 374 12.66 -19.19 16.38
CA PRO A 374 11.26 -18.89 16.65
C PRO A 374 11.11 -17.73 17.64
N TYR A 375 12.03 -17.56 18.60
CA TYR A 375 12.07 -16.35 19.43
C TYR A 375 12.19 -15.07 18.59
N LEU A 376 13.12 -15.06 17.63
CA LEU A 376 13.25 -13.91 16.72
C LEU A 376 11.99 -13.75 15.87
N ALA A 377 11.42 -14.83 15.33
CA ALA A 377 10.16 -14.75 14.58
C ALA A 377 9.04 -14.09 15.40
N ASP A 378 8.83 -14.47 16.66
CA ASP A 378 7.82 -13.90 17.56
C ASP A 378 8.08 -12.41 17.86
N ILE A 379 9.33 -12.03 18.14
CA ILE A 379 9.70 -10.62 18.37
C ILE A 379 9.45 -9.79 17.11
N PHE A 380 9.90 -10.26 15.95
CA PHE A 380 9.72 -9.54 14.70
C PHE A 380 8.24 -9.46 14.28
N SER A 381 7.43 -10.48 14.58
CA SER A 381 5.98 -10.44 14.39
C SER A 381 5.33 -9.33 15.25
N THR A 382 5.76 -9.22 16.51
CA THR A 382 5.33 -8.14 17.41
C THR A 382 5.73 -6.77 16.88
N LEU A 383 6.98 -6.61 16.43
CA LEU A 383 7.48 -5.34 15.87
C LEU A 383 6.76 -4.98 14.55
N ASN A 384 6.44 -5.96 13.71
CA ASN A 384 5.64 -5.75 12.51
C ASN A 384 4.21 -5.29 12.84
N THR A 385 3.60 -5.86 13.88
CA THR A 385 2.29 -5.42 14.38
C THR A 385 2.34 -3.98 14.87
N LEU A 386 3.40 -3.60 15.60
CA LEU A 386 3.64 -2.21 15.99
C LEU A 386 3.76 -1.32 14.74
N ASN A 387 4.61 -1.70 13.78
CA ASN A 387 4.86 -0.90 12.59
C ASN A 387 3.57 -0.63 11.79
N VAL A 388 2.74 -1.65 11.56
CA VAL A 388 1.42 -1.50 10.93
C VAL A 388 0.52 -0.57 11.74
N ALA A 389 0.51 -0.68 13.07
CA ALA A 389 -0.28 0.19 13.94
C ALA A 389 0.19 1.66 13.97
N LEU A 390 1.44 1.94 13.54
CA LEU A 390 1.97 3.28 13.38
C LEU A 390 1.68 3.88 12.00
N GLN A 391 1.23 3.06 11.03
CA GLN A 391 0.86 3.49 9.69
C GLN A 391 -0.60 3.92 9.61
N GLY A 392 -0.91 4.76 8.61
CA GLY A 392 -2.27 5.17 8.30
C GLY A 392 -2.47 6.68 8.27
N LYS A 393 -3.56 7.10 7.62
CA LYS A 393 -3.88 8.52 7.37
C LYS A 393 -4.38 9.27 8.61
N THR A 394 -4.89 8.56 9.61
CA THR A 394 -5.51 9.11 10.82
C THR A 394 -4.61 9.00 12.05
N VAL A 395 -3.39 8.48 11.91
CA VAL A 395 -2.45 8.33 13.02
C VAL A 395 -1.99 9.71 13.47
N THR A 396 -2.23 10.02 14.75
CA THR A 396 -1.72 11.21 15.42
C THR A 396 -0.46 10.90 16.24
N ILE A 397 0.25 11.93 16.68
CA ILE A 397 1.39 11.77 17.57
C ILE A 397 1.04 11.06 18.89
N PHE A 398 -0.19 11.24 19.39
CA PHE A 398 -0.67 10.57 20.58
C PHE A 398 -0.85 9.06 20.37
N ASN A 399 -1.39 8.65 19.22
CA ASN A 399 -1.50 7.23 18.89
C ASN A 399 -0.12 6.57 18.85
N VAL A 400 0.88 7.24 18.27
CA VAL A 400 2.27 6.75 18.26
C VAL A 400 2.78 6.55 19.70
N GLN A 401 2.60 7.53 20.58
CA GLN A 401 3.03 7.43 21.98
C GLN A 401 2.37 6.25 22.70
N ASP A 402 1.06 6.08 22.56
CA ASP A 402 0.33 5.01 23.24
C ASP A 402 0.79 3.62 22.76
N LYS A 403 1.00 3.45 21.45
CA LYS A 403 1.49 2.18 20.88
C LYS A 403 2.93 1.87 21.29
N ILE A 404 3.80 2.88 21.32
CA ILE A 404 5.18 2.72 21.78
C ILE A 404 5.23 2.41 23.28
N LYS A 405 4.48 3.15 24.10
CA LYS A 405 4.39 2.92 25.55
C LYS A 405 3.90 1.51 25.85
N ALA A 406 2.83 1.06 25.19
CA ALA A 406 2.32 -0.30 25.33
C ALA A 406 3.36 -1.36 24.93
N THR A 407 4.08 -1.14 23.83
CA THR A 407 5.13 -2.08 23.37
C THR A 407 6.28 -2.15 24.37
N ARG A 408 6.76 -0.99 24.86
CA ARG A 408 7.79 -0.92 25.89
C ARG A 408 7.39 -1.68 27.16
N LEU A 409 6.17 -1.47 27.64
CA LEU A 409 5.64 -2.18 28.80
C LEU A 409 5.59 -3.70 28.57
N LYS A 410 5.18 -4.16 27.39
CA LYS A 410 5.23 -5.58 27.03
C LYS A 410 6.64 -6.14 27.11
N MET A 411 7.65 -5.46 26.54
CA MET A 411 9.05 -5.92 26.59
C MET A 411 9.56 -6.05 28.03
N GLU A 412 9.19 -5.12 28.91
CA GLU A 412 9.54 -5.17 30.33
C GLU A 412 8.88 -6.37 31.04
N LEU A 413 7.58 -6.59 30.82
CA LEU A 413 6.84 -7.71 31.40
C LEU A 413 7.37 -9.05 30.90
N TRP A 414 7.66 -9.17 29.61
CA TRP A 414 8.21 -10.39 29.00
C TRP A 414 9.60 -10.71 29.53
N ARG A 415 10.45 -9.69 29.71
CA ARG A 415 11.75 -9.85 30.37
C ARG A 415 11.59 -10.38 31.80
N GLY A 416 10.56 -9.94 32.52
CA GLY A 416 10.20 -10.46 33.84
C GLY A 416 9.78 -11.93 33.83
N ARG A 417 8.98 -12.35 32.84
CA ARG A 417 8.56 -13.76 32.63
C ARG A 417 9.75 -14.69 32.36
N LEU A 418 10.73 -14.23 31.58
CA LEU A 418 11.98 -14.97 31.35
C LEU A 418 12.81 -15.22 32.64
N ASN A 419 12.57 -14.52 33.75
CA ASN A 419 13.19 -14.87 35.04
C ASN A 419 12.64 -16.18 35.61
N ARG A 420 11.39 -16.50 35.29
CA ARG A 420 10.67 -17.69 35.75
C ARG A 420 10.66 -18.81 34.69
N ARG A 421 11.42 -18.65 33.60
CA ARG A 421 11.41 -19.54 32.43
C ARG A 421 10.01 -19.73 31.82
N GLU A 422 9.20 -18.68 31.85
CA GLU A 422 7.90 -18.63 31.18
C GLU A 422 8.07 -18.07 29.76
N PHE A 423 7.71 -18.87 28.74
CA PHE A 423 7.89 -18.53 27.34
C PHE A 423 6.60 -18.17 26.59
N ASP A 424 5.43 -18.17 27.25
CA ASP A 424 4.10 -17.94 26.63
C ASP A 424 3.95 -16.60 25.89
N SER A 425 4.84 -15.64 26.14
CA SER A 425 4.94 -14.40 25.37
C SER A 425 5.46 -14.59 23.94
N PHE A 426 6.03 -15.75 23.66
CA PHE A 426 6.69 -16.16 22.42
C PHE A 426 6.04 -17.49 21.99
N PRO A 427 4.85 -17.44 21.37
CA PRO A 427 4.05 -18.65 21.13
C PRO A 427 4.80 -19.68 20.27
N THR A 428 5.49 -19.24 19.21
CA THR A 428 6.23 -20.14 18.33
C THR A 428 7.38 -20.81 19.08
N LEU A 429 8.08 -20.08 19.95
CA LEU A 429 9.10 -20.65 20.82
C LEU A 429 8.50 -21.61 21.85
N ALA A 430 7.42 -21.22 22.51
CA ALA A 430 6.79 -22.03 23.56
C ALA A 430 6.32 -23.38 23.01
N ASP A 431 5.66 -23.38 21.86
CA ASP A 431 5.22 -24.60 21.17
C ASP A 431 6.41 -25.47 20.75
N PHE A 432 7.49 -24.86 20.27
CA PHE A 432 8.72 -25.58 19.90
C PHE A 432 9.38 -26.29 21.09
N LEU A 433 9.55 -25.57 22.21
CA LEU A 433 10.14 -26.14 23.42
C LEU A 433 9.26 -27.26 23.99
N LEU A 434 7.94 -27.07 23.98
CA LEU A 434 6.99 -28.09 24.42
C LEU A 434 7.06 -29.35 23.55
N ALA A 435 7.09 -29.20 22.23
CA ALA A 435 7.17 -30.31 21.29
C ALA A 435 8.50 -31.07 21.37
N ALA A 436 9.60 -30.37 21.61
CA ALA A 436 10.93 -30.96 21.76
C ALA A 436 11.14 -31.66 23.12
N GLY A 437 10.42 -31.24 24.16
CA GLY A 437 10.67 -31.71 25.53
C GLY A 437 12.03 -31.24 26.09
N GLU A 438 12.61 -30.22 25.48
CA GLU A 438 13.92 -29.64 25.82
C GLU A 438 13.78 -28.13 26.10
N ASP A 439 14.63 -27.59 26.97
CA ASP A 439 14.63 -26.18 27.36
C ASP A 439 15.91 -25.46 26.90
N VAL A 440 15.83 -24.15 26.72
CA VAL A 440 16.98 -23.30 26.39
C VAL A 440 17.92 -23.16 27.58
N ASP A 441 19.21 -23.04 27.28
CA ASP A 441 20.23 -22.86 28.30
C ASP A 441 20.16 -21.46 28.95
N GLY A 442 20.85 -21.30 30.09
CA GLY A 442 20.86 -20.02 30.82
C GLY A 442 21.45 -18.87 30.01
N SER A 443 22.39 -19.15 29.10
CA SER A 443 23.02 -18.15 28.23
C SER A 443 22.05 -17.61 27.18
N THR A 444 21.21 -18.48 26.61
CA THR A 444 20.18 -18.14 25.64
C THR A 444 19.08 -17.31 26.31
N VAL A 445 18.62 -17.70 27.49
CA VAL A 445 17.66 -16.89 28.27
C VAL A 445 18.23 -15.51 28.60
N ALA A 446 19.52 -15.42 28.97
CA ALA A 446 20.19 -14.14 29.21
C ALA A 446 20.24 -13.27 27.94
N SER A 447 20.46 -13.88 26.76
CA SER A 447 20.43 -13.17 25.48
C SER A 447 19.04 -12.63 25.14
N PHE A 448 17.97 -13.39 25.41
CA PHE A 448 16.60 -12.93 25.20
C PHE A 448 16.28 -11.74 26.10
N LYS A 449 16.63 -11.82 27.39
CA LYS A 449 16.48 -10.71 28.34
C LYS A 449 17.22 -9.45 27.91
N GLN A 450 18.47 -9.60 27.48
CA GLN A 450 19.28 -8.48 27.02
C GLN A 450 18.65 -7.83 25.78
N HIS A 451 18.16 -8.64 24.84
CA HIS A 451 17.48 -8.13 23.65
C HIS A 451 16.21 -7.33 24.00
N LEU A 452 15.35 -7.85 24.89
CA LEU A 452 14.15 -7.13 25.34
C LEU A 452 14.48 -5.82 26.06
N GLN A 453 15.53 -5.82 26.88
CA GLN A 453 16.01 -4.61 27.56
C GLN A 453 16.53 -3.57 26.56
N ASP A 454 17.29 -4.01 25.56
CA ASP A 454 17.80 -3.14 24.50
C ASP A 454 16.66 -2.56 23.67
N LEU A 455 15.68 -3.37 23.27
CA LEU A 455 14.48 -2.90 22.56
C LEU A 455 13.71 -1.87 23.40
N HIS A 456 13.43 -2.17 24.67
CA HIS A 456 12.76 -1.23 25.59
C HIS A 456 13.50 0.12 25.67
N SER A 457 14.82 0.07 25.82
CA SER A 457 15.66 1.27 26.00
C SER A 457 15.78 2.07 24.70
N GLN A 458 16.00 1.40 23.57
CA GLN A 458 16.09 2.04 22.26
C GLN A 458 14.75 2.67 21.86
N LEU A 459 13.62 1.99 22.08
CA LEU A 459 12.31 2.59 21.84
C LEU A 459 12.11 3.85 22.71
N GLY A 460 12.56 3.86 23.96
CA GLY A 460 12.52 5.07 24.81
C GLY A 460 13.39 6.22 24.29
N ILE A 461 14.60 5.93 23.80
CA ILE A 461 15.51 6.94 23.24
C ILE A 461 14.97 7.50 21.93
N TYR A 462 14.52 6.61 21.04
CA TYR A 462 14.00 7.00 19.75
C TYR A 462 12.59 7.55 19.82
N PHE A 463 11.85 7.43 20.92
CA PHE A 463 10.51 7.98 21.14
C PHE A 463 10.40 8.59 22.54
N PRO A 464 10.93 9.80 22.75
CA PRO A 464 10.76 10.49 24.02
C PRO A 464 9.28 10.77 24.27
N GLU A 465 8.90 10.79 25.54
CA GLU A 465 7.53 11.08 25.97
C GLU A 465 7.14 12.51 25.55
N LEU A 466 5.86 12.67 25.20
CA LEU A 466 5.31 13.99 24.96
C LEU A 466 5.21 14.76 26.28
N ASP A 467 5.31 16.08 26.18
CA ASP A 467 5.05 16.98 27.30
C ASP A 467 3.59 16.77 27.77
N ALA A 468 3.43 16.39 29.05
CA ALA A 468 2.14 16.13 29.67
C ALA A 468 1.22 17.37 29.64
N SER A 469 1.77 18.57 29.43
CA SER A 469 0.97 19.79 29.27
C SER A 469 0.08 19.80 28.02
N PHE A 470 0.21 18.83 27.12
CA PHE A 470 -0.70 18.63 25.98
C PHE A 470 -1.85 17.65 26.26
N ASP A 471 -1.95 17.09 27.47
CA ASP A 471 -2.95 16.06 27.77
C ASP A 471 -4.40 16.56 27.74
N TRP A 472 -4.63 17.87 27.91
CA TRP A 472 -5.95 18.48 27.69
C TRP A 472 -6.48 18.28 26.27
N ILE A 473 -5.62 18.07 25.27
CA ILE A 473 -6.04 17.80 23.90
C ILE A 473 -6.77 16.46 23.83
N ARG A 474 -6.28 15.45 24.57
CA ARG A 474 -6.88 14.10 24.64
C ARG A 474 -8.04 14.01 25.61
N ASN A 475 -8.03 14.86 26.64
CA ASN A 475 -9.08 14.93 27.65
C ASN A 475 -9.45 16.38 27.96
N PRO A 476 -10.29 17.02 27.11
CA PRO A 476 -10.71 18.39 27.34
C PRO A 476 -11.84 18.52 28.37
N PHE A 477 -12.37 17.40 28.91
CA PHE A 477 -13.51 17.36 29.84
C PHE A 477 -13.12 16.99 31.27
N GLY A 478 -11.88 17.31 31.67
CA GLY A 478 -11.43 17.08 33.04
C GLY A 478 -12.03 18.07 34.03
N ASP A 479 -11.94 17.73 35.32
CA ASP A 479 -12.41 18.62 36.39
C ASP A 479 -11.47 19.81 36.60
N LYS A 480 -11.80 20.67 37.59
CA LYS A 480 -10.99 21.83 37.96
C LYS A 480 -9.52 21.46 38.21
N THR A 481 -9.24 20.37 38.93
CA THR A 481 -7.87 19.97 39.28
C THR A 481 -7.08 19.50 38.07
N HIS A 482 -7.75 18.93 37.07
CA HIS A 482 -7.15 18.62 35.78
C HIS A 482 -6.83 19.90 34.99
N ILE A 483 -7.79 20.81 34.86
CA ILE A 483 -7.62 22.05 34.08
C ILE A 483 -6.51 22.95 34.66
N GLU A 484 -6.43 23.05 35.99
CA GLU A 484 -5.40 23.86 36.68
C GLU A 484 -3.98 23.45 36.28
N GLN A 485 -3.76 22.18 35.91
CA GLN A 485 -2.46 21.67 35.47
C GLN A 485 -1.98 22.30 34.17
N PHE A 486 -2.84 22.88 33.34
CA PHE A 486 -2.47 23.42 32.02
C PHE A 486 -2.38 24.96 31.98
N THR A 487 -2.76 25.62 33.06
CA THR A 487 -2.83 27.10 33.17
C THR A 487 -1.49 27.80 32.96
N PHE A 488 -0.37 27.09 33.12
CA PHE A 488 0.97 27.63 32.91
C PHE A 488 1.41 27.64 31.43
N LYS A 489 0.73 26.88 30.56
CA LYS A 489 1.02 26.79 29.12
C LYS A 489 -0.04 27.46 28.26
N LEU A 490 -1.29 27.44 28.71
CA LEU A 490 -2.42 28.07 28.04
C LEU A 490 -2.54 29.53 28.48
N SER A 491 -2.96 30.40 27.56
CA SER A 491 -3.36 31.75 27.90
C SER A 491 -4.65 31.75 28.74
N PRO A 492 -4.95 32.83 29.50
CA PRO A 492 -6.19 32.90 30.27
C PRO A 492 -7.46 32.65 29.42
N ARG A 493 -7.49 33.13 28.17
CA ARG A 493 -8.61 32.91 27.24
C ARG A 493 -8.76 31.45 26.81
N GLU A 494 -7.63 30.77 26.57
CA GLU A 494 -7.61 29.34 26.26
C GLU A 494 -8.05 28.51 27.47
N VAL A 495 -7.68 28.92 28.68
CA VAL A 495 -8.16 28.28 29.93
C VAL A 495 -9.66 28.47 30.09
N ASP A 496 -10.19 29.68 29.92
CA ASP A 496 -11.63 29.95 30.00
C ASP A 496 -12.39 29.12 28.95
N SER A 497 -11.88 29.07 27.71
CA SER A 497 -12.44 28.23 26.64
C SER A 497 -12.43 26.74 27.00
N LEU A 498 -11.37 26.27 27.65
CA LEU A 498 -11.28 24.88 28.11
C LEU A 498 -12.30 24.58 29.20
N VAL A 499 -12.58 25.54 30.10
CA VAL A 499 -13.62 25.42 31.13
C VAL A 499 -15.02 25.36 30.50
N ASP A 500 -15.28 26.19 29.49
CA ASP A 500 -16.54 26.19 28.76
C ASP A 500 -16.78 24.83 28.08
N ILE A 501 -15.78 24.34 27.34
CA ILE A 501 -15.83 23.02 26.68
C ILE A 501 -16.01 21.91 27.72
N ALA A 502 -15.25 21.93 28.81
CA ALA A 502 -15.31 20.89 29.83
C ALA A 502 -16.71 20.79 30.48
N SER A 503 -17.44 21.89 30.52
CA SER A 503 -18.76 22.02 31.10
C SER A 503 -19.91 21.70 30.11
N ASP A 504 -19.61 21.54 28.81
CA ASP A 504 -20.61 21.27 27.78
C ASP A 504 -20.84 19.76 27.56
N GLY A 505 -22.03 19.28 27.96
CA GLY A 505 -22.43 17.89 27.79
C GLY A 505 -22.67 17.46 26.33
N THR A 506 -23.03 18.40 25.45
CA THR A 506 -23.23 18.19 24.02
C THR A 506 -21.88 17.95 23.35
N LEU A 507 -20.90 18.83 23.62
CA LEU A 507 -19.53 18.67 23.11
C LEU A 507 -18.89 17.38 23.62
N LYS A 508 -19.17 16.98 24.86
CA LYS A 508 -18.71 15.69 25.41
C LYS A 508 -19.27 14.48 24.66
N THR A 509 -20.50 14.57 24.17
CA THR A 509 -21.12 13.54 23.34
C THR A 509 -20.48 13.53 21.95
N THR A 510 -20.36 14.69 21.32
CA THR A 510 -19.69 14.88 20.02
C THR A 510 -18.25 14.37 20.02
N PHE A 511 -17.49 14.59 21.11
CA PHE A 511 -16.12 14.09 21.28
C PHE A 511 -16.02 12.56 21.24
N ARG A 512 -17.05 11.86 21.73
CA ARG A 512 -17.08 10.39 21.72
C ARG A 512 -17.42 9.83 20.34
N GLU A 513 -18.12 10.60 19.52
CA GLU A 513 -18.55 10.20 18.17
C GLU A 513 -17.52 10.52 17.09
N LYS A 514 -16.72 11.58 17.27
CA LYS A 514 -15.73 12.04 16.30
C LYS A 514 -14.32 11.54 16.61
N GLY A 515 -13.48 11.50 15.57
CA GLY A 515 -12.03 11.39 15.75
C GLY A 515 -11.45 12.63 16.44
N LEU A 516 -10.30 12.47 17.10
CA LEU A 516 -9.66 13.54 17.87
C LEU A 516 -9.45 14.83 17.06
N THR A 517 -8.88 14.71 15.85
CA THR A 517 -8.65 15.86 14.96
C THR A 517 -9.97 16.48 14.47
N ASP A 518 -10.96 15.65 14.15
CA ASP A 518 -12.27 16.12 13.66
C ASP A 518 -13.06 16.85 14.74
N PHE A 519 -12.89 16.46 16.01
CA PHE A 519 -13.45 17.20 17.14
C PHE A 519 -12.83 18.59 17.24
N TRP A 520 -11.50 18.71 17.24
CA TRP A 520 -10.85 20.03 17.33
C TRP A 520 -11.14 20.93 16.13
N LEU A 521 -11.30 20.36 14.93
CA LEU A 521 -11.80 21.09 13.76
C LEU A 521 -13.25 21.57 13.94
N HIS A 522 -14.10 20.77 14.58
CA HIS A 522 -15.49 21.13 14.86
C HIS A 522 -15.61 22.25 15.89
N ILE A 523 -14.73 22.29 16.89
CA ILE A 523 -14.68 23.32 17.94
C ILE A 523 -14.14 24.66 17.43
N GLN A 524 -13.31 24.65 16.39
CA GLN A 524 -12.59 25.83 15.90
C GLN A 524 -13.45 27.09 15.66
N PRO A 525 -14.68 27.02 15.11
CA PRO A 525 -15.50 28.21 14.90
C PRO A 525 -15.93 28.91 16.19
N GLU A 526 -16.10 28.17 17.29
CA GLU A 526 -16.59 28.69 18.58
C GLU A 526 -15.44 29.01 19.53
N HIS A 527 -14.39 28.17 19.57
CA HIS A 527 -13.21 28.35 20.42
C HIS A 527 -11.91 28.34 19.59
N PRO A 528 -11.67 29.35 18.73
CA PRO A 528 -10.58 29.32 17.74
C PRO A 528 -9.19 29.27 18.34
N GLU A 529 -8.90 30.08 19.38
CA GLU A 529 -7.56 30.15 19.98
C GLU A 529 -7.10 28.80 20.54
N LEU A 530 -7.96 28.13 21.32
CA LEU A 530 -7.69 26.83 21.92
C LEU A 530 -7.65 25.71 20.87
N ALA A 531 -8.60 25.70 19.92
CA ALA A 531 -8.63 24.72 18.84
C ALA A 531 -7.38 24.82 17.96
N ASP A 532 -6.92 26.03 17.64
CA ASP A 532 -5.69 26.24 16.87
C ASP A 532 -4.47 25.69 17.60
N SER A 533 -4.38 25.87 18.92
CA SER A 533 -3.32 25.29 19.74
C SER A 533 -3.33 23.75 19.69
N ALA A 534 -4.50 23.12 19.73
CA ALA A 534 -4.63 21.67 19.56
C ALA A 534 -4.25 21.22 18.13
N LEU A 535 -4.78 21.89 17.10
CA LEU A 535 -4.56 21.55 15.69
C LEU A 535 -3.09 21.71 15.29
N LYS A 536 -2.37 22.72 15.80
CA LYS A 536 -0.93 22.88 15.56
C LYS A 536 -0.10 21.68 16.05
N LEU A 537 -0.57 20.94 17.06
CA LEU A 537 0.06 19.71 17.53
C LEU A 537 -0.41 18.47 16.75
N LEU A 538 -1.70 18.42 16.36
CA LEU A 538 -2.31 17.26 15.71
C LEU A 538 -2.05 17.20 14.19
N MET A 539 -1.88 18.34 13.53
CA MET A 539 -1.70 18.40 12.08
C MET A 539 -0.32 17.97 11.56
N PRO A 540 0.81 18.21 12.26
CA PRO A 540 2.09 17.66 11.85
C PRO A 540 2.03 16.13 11.73
N PHE A 541 2.43 15.62 10.56
CA PHE A 541 2.40 14.19 10.34
C PHE A 541 3.43 13.45 11.21
N PRO A 542 3.05 12.30 11.81
CA PRO A 542 4.00 11.45 12.52
C PRO A 542 4.80 10.54 11.59
N THR A 543 4.31 10.30 10.36
CA THR A 543 4.89 9.39 9.38
C THR A 543 5.04 10.04 8.01
N THR A 544 5.94 9.48 7.20
CA THR A 544 6.00 9.67 5.74
C THR A 544 5.19 8.60 5.00
N TYR A 545 4.20 7.97 5.65
CA TYR A 545 3.41 6.86 5.12
C TYR A 545 2.80 7.19 3.75
N ASN A 546 2.27 8.40 3.56
CA ASN A 546 1.69 8.77 2.28
C ASN A 546 2.75 8.90 1.17
N CYS A 547 3.98 9.26 1.53
CA CYS A 547 5.10 9.22 0.59
C CYS A 547 5.48 7.77 0.25
N GLU A 548 5.52 6.86 1.21
CA GLU A 548 5.79 5.43 0.98
C GLU A 548 4.74 4.78 0.07
N VAL A 549 3.45 5.09 0.27
CA VAL A 549 2.36 4.69 -0.63
C VAL A 549 2.56 5.27 -2.04
N GLY A 550 3.00 6.52 -2.12
CA GLY A 550 3.34 7.15 -3.40
C GLY A 550 4.48 6.45 -4.11
N PHE A 551 5.57 6.12 -3.42
CA PHE A 551 6.67 5.36 -4.03
C PHE A 551 6.25 3.96 -4.49
N SER A 552 5.38 3.29 -3.73
CA SER A 552 4.81 2.00 -4.16
C SER A 552 4.00 2.14 -5.46
N THR A 553 3.23 3.22 -5.57
CA THR A 553 2.49 3.57 -6.79
C THR A 553 3.43 3.89 -7.95
N LEU A 554 4.50 4.66 -7.69
CA LEU A 554 5.52 5.00 -8.67
C LEU A 554 6.19 3.76 -9.26
N VAL A 555 6.52 2.77 -8.43
CA VAL A 555 7.08 1.48 -8.88
C VAL A 555 6.08 0.71 -9.75
N GLY A 556 4.79 0.78 -9.45
CA GLY A 556 3.74 0.18 -10.29
C GLY A 556 3.62 0.87 -11.65
N LEU A 557 3.78 2.20 -11.71
CA LEU A 557 3.69 2.98 -12.94
C LEU A 557 4.96 2.87 -13.81
N LYS A 558 6.15 2.90 -13.20
CA LYS A 558 7.43 2.76 -13.91
C LYS A 558 7.84 1.29 -13.96
N THR A 559 7.54 0.62 -15.07
CA THR A 559 8.03 -0.76 -15.30
C THR A 559 9.46 -0.76 -15.86
N LYS A 560 10.13 -1.92 -15.84
CA LYS A 560 11.47 -2.11 -16.45
C LYS A 560 11.53 -1.68 -17.92
N GLN A 561 10.41 -1.72 -18.64
CA GLN A 561 10.30 -1.37 -20.05
C GLN A 561 9.90 0.11 -20.27
N HIS A 562 9.36 0.78 -19.24
CA HIS A 562 8.82 2.15 -19.31
C HIS A 562 9.34 3.04 -18.18
N ASN A 563 10.65 3.07 -17.95
CA ASN A 563 11.27 3.81 -16.84
C ASN A 563 11.51 5.31 -17.08
N ARG A 564 11.36 5.79 -18.33
CA ARG A 564 11.62 7.19 -18.73
C ARG A 564 10.38 8.08 -18.85
N ILE A 565 9.19 7.58 -18.46
CA ILE A 565 7.94 8.35 -18.56
C ILE A 565 7.89 9.38 -17.42
N SER A 566 7.48 10.61 -17.75
CA SER A 566 7.12 11.61 -16.74
C SER A 566 5.77 11.23 -16.13
N VAL A 567 5.77 10.94 -14.83
CA VAL A 567 4.62 10.38 -14.10
C VAL A 567 4.00 11.38 -13.11
N ASP A 568 4.41 12.65 -13.13
CA ASP A 568 3.91 13.66 -12.16
C ASP A 568 2.37 13.80 -12.24
N TYR A 569 1.82 13.88 -13.46
CA TYR A 569 0.37 13.97 -13.65
C TYR A 569 -0.36 12.69 -13.23
N ASP A 570 0.16 11.51 -13.59
CA ASP A 570 -0.41 10.21 -13.23
C ASP A 570 -0.41 10.01 -11.71
N MET A 571 0.71 10.34 -11.06
CA MET A 571 0.87 10.28 -9.61
C MET A 571 -0.10 11.21 -8.91
N ARG A 572 -0.29 12.43 -9.41
CA ARG A 572 -1.25 13.38 -8.81
C ARG A 572 -2.67 12.84 -8.85
N LEU A 573 -3.10 12.25 -9.96
CA LEU A 573 -4.42 11.63 -10.08
C LEU A 573 -4.56 10.38 -9.20
N LYS A 574 -3.51 9.57 -9.09
CA LYS A 574 -3.57 8.30 -8.35
C LYS A 574 -3.50 8.48 -6.82
N LEU A 575 -2.79 9.49 -6.35
CA LEU A 575 -2.57 9.74 -4.92
C LEU A 575 -3.57 10.71 -4.30
N SER A 576 -4.17 11.57 -5.10
CA SER A 576 -5.19 12.51 -4.63
C SER A 576 -6.52 11.79 -4.36
N SER A 577 -7.21 12.23 -3.31
CA SER A 577 -8.63 11.87 -3.10
C SER A 577 -9.59 12.85 -3.78
N LEU A 578 -9.08 13.89 -4.44
CA LEU A 578 -9.88 14.85 -5.20
C LEU A 578 -10.16 14.29 -6.59
N GLU A 579 -11.43 14.37 -6.99
CA GLU A 579 -11.82 14.07 -8.36
C GLU A 579 -11.61 15.31 -9.25
N PRO A 580 -11.12 15.13 -10.49
CA PRO A 580 -11.05 16.22 -11.45
C PRO A 580 -12.45 16.79 -11.74
N ASP A 581 -12.57 18.11 -11.90
CA ASP A 581 -13.81 18.74 -12.34
C ASP A 581 -14.00 18.53 -13.85
N ILE A 582 -14.58 17.38 -14.19
CA ILE A 582 -14.83 16.98 -15.57
C ILE A 582 -15.77 17.95 -16.28
N ALA A 583 -16.77 18.49 -15.56
CA ALA A 583 -17.76 19.40 -16.13
C ALA A 583 -17.10 20.71 -16.62
N SER A 584 -16.24 21.31 -15.78
CA SER A 584 -15.48 22.51 -16.16
C SER A 584 -14.51 22.24 -17.31
N LEU A 585 -13.83 21.09 -17.30
CA LEU A 585 -12.90 20.69 -18.36
C LEU A 585 -13.62 20.49 -19.72
N GLN A 586 -14.83 19.93 -19.70
CA GLN A 586 -15.68 19.80 -20.88
C GLN A 586 -16.15 21.18 -21.38
N ALA A 587 -16.57 22.07 -20.48
CA ALA A 587 -17.05 23.41 -20.82
C ALA A 587 -15.98 24.28 -21.49
N GLN A 588 -14.75 24.29 -20.94
CA GLN A 588 -13.62 25.07 -21.50
C GLN A 588 -13.24 24.63 -22.92
N LYS A 589 -13.41 23.34 -23.26
CA LYS A 589 -13.06 22.82 -24.58
C LYS A 589 -14.19 22.91 -25.61
N LYS A 590 -15.45 22.97 -25.17
CA LYS A 590 -16.59 23.27 -26.07
C LYS A 590 -16.47 24.65 -26.74
N GLN A 591 -15.76 25.61 -26.13
CA GLN A 591 -15.46 26.91 -26.74
C GLN A 591 -14.41 26.86 -27.86
N HIS A 592 -13.59 25.80 -27.96
CA HIS A 592 -12.55 25.69 -28.99
C HIS A 592 -12.78 24.58 -30.03
N PHE A 593 -13.46 23.47 -29.69
CA PHE A 593 -13.86 22.43 -30.65
C PHE A 593 -15.15 21.72 -30.18
N PRO A 594 -16.30 21.89 -30.86
CA PRO A 594 -17.61 21.50 -30.33
C PRO A 594 -17.90 19.98 -30.30
N LEU A 595 -16.96 19.10 -30.62
CA LEU A 595 -17.25 17.67 -30.88
C LEU A 595 -16.16 16.70 -30.36
N ARG A 596 -15.69 16.80 -29.12
CA ARG A 596 -14.83 15.74 -28.53
C ARG A 596 -15.06 15.71 -27.03
N TRP A 597 -15.39 14.54 -26.46
CA TRP A 597 -15.55 14.21 -25.02
C TRP A 597 -16.97 13.87 -24.52
N HIS A 598 -17.72 13.10 -25.30
CA HIS A 598 -18.52 12.04 -24.67
C HIS A 598 -17.62 10.85 -24.35
#